data_AF-A0A956WIG4-F1
#
_entry.id   AF-A0A956WIG4-F1
#
_cell.length_a   1.000
_cell.length_b   1.000
_cell.length_c   1.000
_cell.angle_alpha   90.00
_cell.angle_beta   90.00
_cell.angle_gamma   90.00
#
_symmetry.space_group_name_H-M   'P 1'
#
loop_
_entity.id
_entity.type
_entity.pdbx_description
1 polymer ?
#
loop_
_entity_poly.entity_id
_entity_poly.type
_entity_poly.pdbx_seq_one_letter_code
_entity_poly.pdbx_strand_id
1 'polypeptide(L)'
;MRLHDRLSPIRRNSAGVATLGALLVAPAIYRIRRGCEEADAREDRSEQWRLFNAQAELTREQICHSLAAIEHQREQWAAECRTRAPEHERREPRHRDMVARDFNGQPHLQRSDVYLVPEAAIQLGFSNGPGGTHDSRTIMLSELRLLLEAVPSHAPYEAYAQAVLEENVLGKRTLANRKGSLRRLRELYGLSPSLPVFRALRLLWDSNVDAQPMLAFLCAAARDPLLRAAASAVLETPVGELVTWQLITERSSRELPGRFSAGMLAKIGRNAASSWQQSGHLQGKLKKIRVRPASSLESTVYALALGYLTGARGEALFGTFWIELLDAPDHLVREQAREAARCGWLDYKSLGGVSEIEFPHLLPDSETQTE
;
A
#
# COMPACT_ATOMS: atom_id res chain seq x y z
N MET A 1 39.74 9.70 -46.42
CA MET A 1 38.43 9.41 -47.05
C MET A 1 38.00 8.02 -46.61
N ARG A 2 37.11 7.99 -45.61
CA ARG A 2 36.27 6.90 -45.06
C ARG A 2 36.68 5.42 -45.28
N LEU A 3 37.22 4.85 -44.20
CA LEU A 3 37.00 3.46 -43.78
C LEU A 3 35.68 3.41 -42.99
N HIS A 4 34.73 2.55 -43.37
CA HIS A 4 33.57 2.21 -42.56
C HIS A 4 33.33 0.69 -42.59
N ASP A 5 33.39 0.14 -41.38
CA ASP A 5 32.46 -0.84 -40.79
C ASP A 5 32.25 -2.21 -41.42
N ARG A 6 33.04 -3.19 -40.92
CA ARG A 6 32.51 -4.46 -40.40
C ARG A 6 33.35 -4.95 -39.22
N LEU A 7 33.03 -4.51 -38.01
CA LEU A 7 33.39 -5.20 -36.78
C LEU A 7 32.21 -5.11 -35.80
N SER A 8 31.62 -6.28 -35.52
CA SER A 8 30.65 -6.49 -34.45
C SER A 8 31.27 -6.17 -33.08
N PRO A 9 30.63 -5.41 -32.19
CA PRO A 9 31.00 -5.40 -30.80
C PRO A 9 30.03 -6.28 -29.99
N ILE A 10 30.58 -7.42 -29.56
CA ILE A 10 30.60 -7.90 -28.17
C ILE A 10 29.41 -7.45 -27.31
N ARG A 11 28.57 -8.44 -26.96
CA ARG A 11 27.65 -8.41 -25.81
C ARG A 11 28.36 -7.77 -24.60
N ARG A 12 27.98 -6.55 -24.22
CA ARG A 12 28.34 -5.99 -22.91
C ARG A 12 27.25 -6.39 -21.91
N ASN A 13 27.64 -7.26 -21.00
CA ASN A 13 26.93 -7.61 -19.77
C ASN A 13 26.45 -6.35 -19.02
N SER A 14 25.14 -6.11 -18.99
CA SER A 14 24.50 -5.21 -18.02
C SER A 14 24.38 -5.83 -16.62
N ALA A 15 24.70 -7.12 -16.47
CA ALA A 15 24.74 -7.82 -15.19
C ALA A 15 25.96 -7.45 -14.30
N GLY A 16 26.96 -6.74 -14.82
CA GLY A 16 28.19 -6.44 -14.07
C GLY A 16 28.14 -5.20 -13.18
N VAL A 17 27.24 -4.23 -13.46
CA VAL A 17 27.25 -2.93 -12.77
C VAL A 17 26.19 -2.87 -11.66
N ALA A 18 25.07 -3.59 -11.81
CA ALA A 18 24.04 -3.69 -10.78
C ALA A 18 24.51 -4.48 -9.53
N THR A 19 25.42 -5.43 -9.71
CA THR A 19 25.90 -6.28 -8.61
C THR A 19 26.95 -5.60 -7.72
N LEU A 20 27.68 -4.59 -8.23
CA LEU A 20 28.69 -3.86 -7.44
C LEU A 20 28.07 -2.81 -6.49
N GLY A 21 26.92 -2.22 -6.85
CA GLY A 21 26.20 -1.27 -5.99
C GLY A 21 25.54 -1.94 -4.77
N ALA A 22 25.03 -3.16 -4.94
CA ALA A 22 24.36 -3.90 -3.86
C ALA A 22 25.34 -4.54 -2.86
N LEU A 23 26.57 -4.86 -3.27
CA LEU A 23 27.56 -5.56 -2.43
C LEU A 23 28.39 -4.65 -1.51
N LEU A 24 28.36 -3.32 -1.70
CA LEU A 24 29.15 -2.39 -0.87
C LEU A 24 28.31 -1.58 0.14
N VAL A 25 27.00 -1.44 -0.06
CA VAL A 25 26.13 -0.63 0.81
C VAL A 25 25.69 -1.39 2.06
N ALA A 26 25.35 -2.68 1.95
CA ALA A 26 24.90 -3.47 3.10
C ALA A 26 26.01 -3.73 4.16
N PRO A 27 27.27 -4.02 3.81
CA PRO A 27 28.34 -4.22 4.79
C PRO A 27 28.79 -2.91 5.46
N ALA A 28 28.69 -1.78 4.75
CA ALA A 28 29.04 -0.46 5.28
C ALA A 28 28.02 0.01 6.33
N ILE A 29 26.72 -0.15 6.08
CA ILE A 29 25.65 0.16 7.04
C ILE A 29 25.75 -0.74 8.28
N TYR A 30 26.10 -2.02 8.11
CA TYR A 30 26.30 -2.95 9.23
C TYR A 30 27.53 -2.60 10.09
N ARG A 31 28.66 -2.20 9.49
CA ARG A 31 29.86 -1.75 10.24
C ARG A 31 29.63 -0.44 10.99
N ILE A 32 28.86 0.48 10.42
CA ILE A 32 28.47 1.74 11.09
C ILE A 32 27.61 1.42 12.32
N ARG A 33 26.64 0.50 12.20
CA ARG A 33 25.74 0.11 13.30
C ARG A 33 26.48 -0.57 14.47
N ARG A 34 27.45 -1.45 14.19
CA ARG A 34 28.32 -2.04 15.22
C ARG A 34 29.27 -1.03 15.86
N GLY A 35 29.81 -0.09 15.08
CA GLY A 35 30.67 0.97 15.61
C GLY A 35 29.92 1.91 16.57
N CYS A 36 28.64 2.19 16.32
CA CYS A 36 27.78 2.94 17.23
C CYS A 36 27.51 2.19 18.55
N GLU A 37 27.30 0.87 18.49
CA GLU A 37 27.06 0.02 19.67
C GLU A 37 28.32 -0.14 20.56
N GLU A 38 29.52 -0.13 19.98
CA GLU A 38 30.78 -0.20 20.74
C GLU A 38 31.27 1.18 21.26
N ALA A 39 30.93 2.28 20.57
CA ALA A 39 31.35 3.64 20.96
C ALA A 39 30.51 4.26 22.10
N ASP A 40 29.31 3.73 22.38
CA ASP A 40 28.50 4.17 23.53
C ASP A 40 28.96 3.57 24.87
N ALA A 41 29.95 2.67 24.86
CA ALA A 41 30.45 2.01 26.06
C ALA A 41 31.74 2.62 26.67
N ARG A 42 32.38 3.62 26.04
CA ARG A 42 33.59 4.25 26.60
C ARG A 42 33.64 5.76 26.40
N GLU A 43 33.80 6.44 27.51
CA GLU A 43 33.84 7.89 27.68
C GLU A 43 35.22 8.43 27.24
N ASP A 44 35.34 8.91 25.98
CA ASP A 44 36.28 9.96 25.54
C ASP A 44 35.95 10.39 24.08
N ARG A 45 35.08 11.40 23.88
CA ARG A 45 34.50 11.74 22.56
C ARG A 45 34.59 13.22 22.21
N SER A 46 35.69 13.67 21.61
CA SER A 46 35.68 14.92 20.82
C SER A 46 36.34 14.81 19.45
N GLU A 47 37.40 14.02 19.30
CA GLU A 47 38.14 13.94 18.03
C GLU A 47 37.65 12.81 17.11
N GLN A 48 37.36 11.63 17.68
CA GLN A 48 36.78 10.50 16.93
C GLN A 48 35.37 10.78 16.42
N TRP A 49 34.57 11.56 17.16
CA TRP A 49 33.22 11.96 16.73
C TRP A 49 33.25 12.95 15.55
N ARG A 50 34.26 13.84 15.51
CA ARG A 50 34.47 14.76 14.36
C ARG A 50 34.91 14.02 13.11
N LEU A 51 35.82 13.05 13.24
CA LEU A 51 36.26 12.22 12.11
C LEU A 51 35.12 11.33 11.59
N PHE A 52 34.28 10.78 12.48
CA PHE A 52 33.10 10.02 12.10
C PHE A 52 32.05 10.87 11.35
N ASN A 53 31.76 12.08 11.82
CA ASN A 53 30.83 12.97 11.13
C ASN A 53 31.34 13.43 9.76
N ALA A 54 32.63 13.73 9.63
CA ALA A 54 33.23 14.08 8.34
C ALA A 54 33.11 12.90 7.33
N GLN A 55 33.29 11.67 7.80
CA GLN A 55 33.12 10.47 6.97
C GLN A 55 31.64 10.21 6.61
N ALA A 56 30.71 10.49 7.53
CA ALA A 56 29.27 10.35 7.32
C ALA A 56 28.72 11.39 6.33
N GLU A 57 29.23 12.62 6.34
CA GLU A 57 28.88 13.66 5.36
C GLU A 57 29.36 13.30 3.95
N LEU A 58 30.60 12.81 3.81
CA LEU A 58 31.14 12.31 2.54
C LEU A 58 30.32 11.15 1.98
N THR A 59 29.79 10.28 2.85
CA THR A 59 28.94 9.15 2.46
C THR A 59 27.52 9.61 2.08
N ARG A 60 27.00 10.65 2.74
CA ARG A 60 25.72 11.28 2.39
C ARG A 60 25.75 11.93 1.00
N GLU A 61 26.83 12.65 0.67
CA GLU A 61 26.99 13.24 -0.66
C GLU A 61 27.07 12.17 -1.76
N GLN A 62 27.78 11.07 -1.51
CA GLN A 62 27.86 9.93 -2.44
C GLN A 62 26.50 9.23 -2.67
N ILE A 63 25.67 9.13 -1.63
CA ILE A 63 24.31 8.59 -1.73
C ILE A 63 23.41 9.56 -2.50
N CYS A 64 23.48 10.87 -2.24
CA CYS A 64 22.72 11.88 -2.98
C CYS A 64 23.07 11.89 -4.47
N HIS A 65 24.36 11.79 -4.83
CA HIS A 65 24.77 11.65 -6.24
C HIS A 65 24.26 10.37 -6.89
N SER A 66 24.18 9.27 -6.13
CA SER A 66 23.64 7.99 -6.63
C SER A 66 22.13 8.05 -6.84
N LEU A 67 21.39 8.73 -5.96
CA LEU A 67 19.94 8.94 -6.09
C LEU A 67 19.60 9.86 -7.27
N ALA A 68 20.37 10.93 -7.48
CA ALA A 68 20.21 11.81 -8.64
C ALA A 68 20.47 11.07 -9.97
N ALA A 69 21.43 10.14 -10.00
CA ALA A 69 21.68 9.29 -11.17
C ALA A 69 20.53 8.32 -11.46
N ILE A 70 19.85 7.82 -10.41
CA ILE A 70 18.67 6.95 -10.53
C ILE A 70 17.44 7.73 -11.02
N GLU A 71 17.21 8.95 -10.53
CA GLU A 71 16.14 9.83 -11.03
C GLU A 71 16.35 10.18 -12.51
N HIS A 72 17.58 10.49 -12.90
CA HIS A 72 17.91 10.77 -14.31
C HIS A 72 17.64 9.55 -15.22
N GLN A 73 17.94 8.33 -14.75
CA GLN A 73 17.62 7.11 -15.48
C GLN A 73 16.10 6.85 -15.57
N ARG A 74 15.33 7.18 -14.52
CA ARG A 74 13.86 7.07 -14.53
C ARG A 74 13.21 8.05 -15.53
N GLU A 75 13.73 9.28 -15.63
CA GLU A 75 13.24 10.28 -16.58
C GLU A 75 13.53 9.88 -18.05
N GLN A 76 14.72 9.33 -18.30
CA GLN A 76 15.10 8.80 -19.62
C GLN A 76 14.20 7.63 -20.02
N TRP A 77 13.93 6.69 -19.10
CA TRP A 77 13.04 5.56 -19.36
C TRP A 77 11.58 6.00 -19.57
N ALA A 78 11.08 6.97 -18.79
CA ALA A 78 9.74 7.53 -18.99
C ALA A 78 9.60 8.27 -20.35
N ALA A 79 10.68 8.87 -20.87
CA ALA A 79 10.71 9.48 -22.19
C ALA A 79 10.71 8.44 -23.32
N GLU A 80 11.41 7.32 -23.14
CA GLU A 80 11.40 6.18 -24.07
C GLU A 80 10.02 5.49 -24.12
N CYS A 81 9.33 5.34 -23.00
CA CYS A 81 7.97 4.80 -22.96
C CYS A 81 6.96 5.70 -23.71
N ARG A 82 7.12 7.03 -23.64
CA ARG A 82 6.27 8.00 -24.34
C ARG A 82 6.42 7.96 -25.87
N THR A 83 7.56 7.51 -26.37
CA THR A 83 7.85 7.45 -27.82
C THR A 83 7.51 6.09 -28.44
N ARG A 84 7.19 5.07 -27.63
CA ARG A 84 6.91 3.69 -28.06
C ARG A 84 5.44 3.26 -28.06
N ALA A 85 4.50 4.11 -27.64
CA ALA A 85 3.08 3.77 -27.65
C ALA A 85 2.55 3.68 -29.11
N PRO A 86 2.00 2.54 -29.58
CA PRO A 86 1.40 2.44 -30.91
C PRO A 86 0.03 3.11 -30.96
N GLU A 87 -0.27 3.78 -32.06
CA GLU A 87 -1.45 4.63 -32.30
C GLU A 87 -2.80 3.86 -32.42
N HIS A 88 -2.86 2.58 -32.05
CA HIS A 88 -3.99 1.70 -32.36
C HIS A 88 -5.09 1.59 -31.29
N GLU A 89 -4.99 2.36 -30.19
CA GLU A 89 -5.93 2.33 -29.05
C GLU A 89 -7.12 3.32 -29.14
N ARG A 90 -7.44 3.83 -30.33
CA ARG A 90 -8.65 4.67 -30.57
C ARG A 90 -9.81 3.90 -31.21
N ARG A 91 -10.14 2.72 -30.71
CA ARG A 91 -11.42 2.06 -31.04
C ARG A 91 -12.06 1.47 -29.78
N GLU A 92 -13.09 2.15 -29.29
CA GLU A 92 -13.98 1.65 -28.25
C GLU A 92 -14.57 0.28 -28.64
N PRO A 93 -14.60 -0.71 -27.74
CA PRO A 93 -15.43 -1.88 -27.94
C PRO A 93 -16.87 -1.55 -27.59
N ARG A 94 -17.78 -1.82 -28.53
CA ARG A 94 -19.23 -1.87 -28.27
C ARG A 94 -19.49 -2.98 -27.25
N HIS A 95 -19.87 -2.60 -26.04
CA HIS A 95 -20.15 -3.52 -24.94
C HIS A 95 -21.36 -4.41 -25.30
N ARG A 96 -21.12 -5.70 -25.44
CA ARG A 96 -22.15 -6.75 -25.31
C ARG A 96 -22.23 -7.08 -23.84
N ASP A 97 -23.41 -6.99 -23.24
CA ASP A 97 -23.67 -7.41 -21.87
C ASP A 97 -23.22 -8.86 -21.68
N MET A 98 -22.12 -9.04 -20.95
CA MET A 98 -21.66 -10.36 -20.51
C MET A 98 -21.67 -10.34 -18.98
N VAL A 99 -22.82 -10.75 -18.43
CA VAL A 99 -22.96 -11.03 -17.00
C VAL A 99 -22.01 -12.18 -16.68
N ALA A 100 -21.00 -11.92 -15.85
CA ALA A 100 -20.14 -12.98 -15.32
C ALA A 100 -21.03 -14.00 -14.58
N ARG A 101 -20.78 -15.29 -14.82
CA ARG A 101 -21.48 -16.40 -14.17
C ARG A 101 -20.50 -17.07 -13.23
N ASP A 102 -20.97 -17.53 -12.08
CA ASP A 102 -20.15 -18.33 -11.16
C ASP A 102 -19.87 -19.73 -11.72
N PHE A 103 -19.08 -20.52 -10.98
CA PHE A 103 -18.72 -21.90 -11.32
C PHE A 103 -19.94 -22.81 -11.56
N ASN A 104 -21.15 -22.43 -11.10
CA ASN A 104 -22.39 -23.19 -11.25
C ASN A 104 -23.38 -22.55 -12.26
N GLY A 105 -22.97 -21.52 -12.99
CA GLY A 105 -23.79 -20.92 -14.05
C GLY A 105 -24.98 -20.08 -13.55
N GLN A 106 -25.02 -19.68 -12.28
CA GLN A 106 -26.07 -18.80 -11.78
C GLN A 106 -25.74 -17.33 -12.03
N PRO A 107 -26.76 -16.48 -12.35
CA PRO A 107 -26.56 -15.04 -12.42
C PRO A 107 -26.20 -14.51 -11.03
N HIS A 108 -25.15 -13.67 -10.93
CA HIS A 108 -24.76 -13.03 -9.67
C HIS A 108 -25.96 -12.35 -9.01
N LEU A 109 -26.42 -12.92 -7.90
CA LEU A 109 -27.36 -12.29 -6.98
C LEU A 109 -26.73 -10.98 -6.47
N GLN A 110 -27.55 -9.92 -6.42
CA GLN A 110 -27.19 -8.61 -5.88
C GLN A 110 -26.36 -8.75 -4.60
N ARG A 111 -25.14 -8.21 -4.59
CA ARG A 111 -24.20 -8.27 -3.46
C ARG A 111 -24.77 -7.39 -2.33
N SER A 112 -25.61 -7.96 -1.48
CA SER A 112 -26.35 -7.22 -0.44
C SER A 112 -25.73 -7.31 0.96
N ASP A 113 -24.57 -7.94 1.11
CA ASP A 113 -23.94 -8.15 2.43
C ASP A 113 -22.61 -7.43 2.52
N VAL A 114 -22.37 -6.74 3.65
CA VAL A 114 -21.05 -6.17 4.01
C VAL A 114 -20.00 -7.25 3.83
N TYR A 115 -18.90 -6.95 3.16
CA TYR A 115 -17.75 -7.84 3.17
C TYR A 115 -17.22 -7.96 4.61
N LEU A 116 -17.53 -9.08 5.26
CA LEU A 116 -16.96 -9.47 6.54
C LEU A 116 -15.74 -10.34 6.29
N VAL A 117 -14.67 -10.06 7.03
CA VAL A 117 -13.47 -10.91 6.98
C VAL A 117 -13.73 -12.21 7.74
N PRO A 118 -13.03 -13.32 7.42
CA PRO A 118 -13.11 -14.54 8.23
C PRO A 118 -12.68 -14.28 9.68
N GLU A 119 -13.30 -14.98 10.65
CA GLU A 119 -13.00 -14.79 12.08
C GLU A 119 -11.53 -15.12 12.40
N ALA A 120 -10.96 -16.11 11.72
CA ALA A 120 -9.54 -16.46 11.83
C ALA A 120 -8.60 -15.29 11.49
N ALA A 121 -9.02 -14.37 10.60
CA ALA A 121 -8.22 -13.21 10.21
C ALA A 121 -8.22 -12.10 11.27
N ILE A 122 -9.13 -12.12 12.26
CA ILE A 122 -9.19 -11.08 13.30
C ILE A 122 -7.88 -11.02 14.11
N GLN A 123 -7.30 -12.19 14.43
CA GLN A 123 -6.02 -12.26 15.14
C GLN A 123 -4.84 -11.71 14.31
N LEU A 124 -4.99 -11.66 12.99
CA LEU A 124 -3.99 -11.13 12.05
C LEU A 124 -4.06 -9.59 11.90
N GLY A 125 -4.96 -8.95 12.66
CA GLY A 125 -5.11 -7.49 12.70
C GLY A 125 -6.25 -6.93 11.86
N PHE A 126 -7.13 -7.79 11.32
CA PHE A 126 -8.39 -7.36 10.71
C PHE A 126 -9.46 -7.08 11.77
N SER A 127 -10.57 -6.44 11.37
CA SER A 127 -11.70 -6.20 12.26
C SER A 127 -13.05 -6.20 11.52
N ASN A 128 -14.02 -6.86 12.16
CA ASN A 128 -15.46 -6.84 11.82
C ASN A 128 -16.29 -6.08 12.87
N GLY A 129 -15.62 -5.32 13.75
CA GLY A 129 -16.26 -4.61 14.87
C GLY A 129 -17.45 -3.76 14.41
N PRO A 130 -18.51 -3.60 15.24
CA PRO A 130 -19.77 -3.03 14.81
C PRO A 130 -19.71 -1.53 14.44
N GLY A 131 -18.59 -0.87 14.70
CA GLY A 131 -18.27 0.47 14.27
C GLY A 131 -16.79 0.57 13.90
N GLY A 132 -16.37 1.75 13.48
CA GLY A 132 -15.01 2.00 13.06
C GLY A 132 -14.66 3.48 13.12
N THR A 133 -13.42 3.82 12.82
CA THR A 133 -12.93 5.22 12.86
C THR A 133 -13.69 6.12 11.90
N HIS A 134 -14.30 5.57 10.83
CA HIS A 134 -15.12 6.33 9.89
C HIS A 134 -16.39 6.95 10.50
N ASP A 135 -16.75 6.56 11.71
CA ASP A 135 -17.75 7.20 12.55
C ASP A 135 -17.38 8.65 12.99
N SER A 136 -16.09 8.99 12.90
CA SER A 136 -15.55 10.22 13.48
C SER A 136 -14.41 10.87 12.70
N ARG A 137 -13.68 10.12 11.88
CA ARG A 137 -12.53 10.58 11.08
C ARG A 137 -12.50 9.92 9.71
N THR A 138 -11.63 10.41 8.83
CA THR A 138 -11.27 9.73 7.57
C THR A 138 -10.14 8.74 7.85
N ILE A 139 -9.46 8.23 6.81
CA ILE A 139 -8.23 7.44 6.98
C ILE A 139 -7.06 8.22 7.61
N MET A 140 -7.13 9.54 7.82
CA MET A 140 -6.06 10.30 8.50
C MET A 140 -4.68 10.19 7.82
N LEU A 141 -4.64 10.12 6.47
CA LEU A 141 -3.42 9.86 5.70
C LEU A 141 -2.25 10.80 6.03
N SER A 142 -2.51 12.10 6.21
CA SER A 142 -1.47 13.07 6.55
C SER A 142 -0.85 12.82 7.92
N GLU A 143 -1.66 12.41 8.91
CA GLU A 143 -1.18 12.08 10.25
C GLU A 143 -0.44 10.75 10.25
N LEU A 144 -0.88 9.77 9.45
CA LEU A 144 -0.16 8.51 9.28
C LEU A 144 1.23 8.75 8.66
N ARG A 145 1.32 9.58 7.62
CA ARG A 145 2.61 9.93 6.98
C ARG A 145 3.61 10.50 7.99
N LEU A 146 3.21 11.52 8.74
CA LEU A 146 4.06 12.12 9.79
C LEU A 146 4.50 11.10 10.84
N LEU A 147 3.58 10.22 11.26
CA LEU A 147 3.88 9.22 12.27
C LEU A 147 4.85 8.14 11.76
N LEU A 148 4.63 7.62 10.55
CA LEU A 148 5.48 6.56 9.99
C LEU A 148 6.85 7.07 9.53
N GLU A 149 6.96 8.36 9.20
CA GLU A 149 8.24 9.04 8.98
C GLU A 149 9.04 9.18 10.27
N ALA A 150 8.38 9.51 11.38
CA ALA A 150 9.04 9.70 12.68
C ALA A 150 9.43 8.38 13.38
N VAL A 151 8.73 7.27 13.09
CA VAL A 151 8.87 6.01 13.83
C VAL A 151 9.44 4.89 12.95
N PRO A 152 10.54 4.23 13.36
CA PRO A 152 11.12 3.11 12.62
C PRO A 152 10.13 1.97 12.35
N SER A 153 10.32 1.26 11.23
CA SER A 153 9.40 0.23 10.75
C SER A 153 9.20 -0.99 11.66
N HIS A 154 10.18 -1.29 12.51
CA HIS A 154 10.18 -2.41 13.44
C HIS A 154 9.85 -2.00 14.87
N ALA A 155 9.50 -0.73 15.09
CA ALA A 155 9.26 -0.21 16.43
C ALA A 155 7.98 -0.80 17.04
N PRO A 156 7.96 -1.03 18.37
CA PRO A 156 6.77 -1.49 19.05
C PRO A 156 5.75 -0.36 19.21
N TYR A 157 4.53 -0.68 19.65
CA TYR A 157 3.44 0.29 19.82
C TYR A 157 3.83 1.48 20.71
N GLU A 158 4.63 1.24 21.74
CA GLU A 158 5.09 2.22 22.71
C GLU A 158 5.85 3.38 22.05
N ALA A 159 6.64 3.09 21.01
CA ALA A 159 7.35 4.12 20.26
C ALA A 159 6.37 5.04 19.49
N TYR A 160 5.33 4.48 18.89
CA TYR A 160 4.27 5.27 18.25
C TYR A 160 3.50 6.11 19.28
N ALA A 161 3.22 5.55 20.46
CA ALA A 161 2.57 6.29 21.53
C ALA A 161 3.43 7.44 22.05
N GLN A 162 4.72 7.22 22.27
CA GLN A 162 5.68 8.24 22.67
C GLN A 162 5.76 9.36 21.64
N ALA A 163 5.94 9.02 20.35
CA ALA A 163 6.02 10.00 19.27
C ALA A 163 4.79 10.91 19.21
N VAL A 164 3.59 10.36 19.42
CA VAL A 164 2.34 11.15 19.38
C VAL A 164 2.10 11.93 20.66
N LEU A 165 2.31 11.34 21.84
CA LEU A 165 1.92 11.93 23.12
C LEU A 165 2.96 12.91 23.65
N GLU A 166 4.24 12.52 23.62
CA GLU A 166 5.34 13.27 24.21
C GLU A 166 5.99 14.19 23.19
N GLU A 167 6.38 13.64 22.03
CA GLU A 167 7.10 14.39 20.98
C GLU A 167 6.16 15.20 20.08
N ASN A 168 4.85 14.92 20.14
CA ASN A 168 3.80 15.62 19.41
C ASN A 168 4.06 15.72 17.90
N VAL A 169 4.55 14.66 17.27
CA VAL A 169 4.86 14.62 15.83
C VAL A 169 3.66 14.99 14.94
N LEU A 170 2.43 14.86 15.47
CA LEU A 170 1.19 15.22 14.79
C LEU A 170 0.77 16.69 14.95
N GLY A 171 1.55 17.50 15.68
CA GLY A 171 1.29 18.93 15.88
C GLY A 171 -0.01 19.26 16.59
N LYS A 172 -0.50 18.39 17.50
CA LYS A 172 -1.79 18.61 18.19
C LYS A 172 -1.62 19.56 19.37
N ARG A 173 -2.53 20.54 19.43
CA ARG A 173 -2.53 21.63 20.42
C ARG A 173 -2.67 21.16 21.88
N THR A 174 -3.44 20.10 22.13
CA THR A 174 -3.75 19.64 23.48
C THR A 174 -3.45 18.16 23.63
N LEU A 175 -3.10 17.73 24.84
CA LEU A 175 -2.89 16.31 25.15
C LEU A 175 -4.14 15.46 24.86
N ALA A 176 -5.34 16.00 25.09
CA ALA A 176 -6.59 15.33 24.74
C ALA A 176 -6.68 15.04 23.23
N ASN A 177 -6.28 16.00 22.39
CA ASN A 177 -6.24 15.81 20.93
C ASN A 177 -5.15 14.80 20.51
N ARG A 178 -3.98 14.81 21.17
CA ARG A 178 -2.92 13.79 20.94
C ARG A 178 -3.44 12.38 21.23
N LYS A 179 -4.03 12.18 22.41
CA LYS A 179 -4.67 10.91 22.81
C LYS A 179 -5.76 10.48 21.83
N GLY A 180 -6.59 11.44 21.39
CA GLY A 180 -7.63 11.22 20.39
C GLY A 180 -7.07 10.73 19.05
N SER A 181 -6.06 11.41 18.49
CA SER A 181 -5.43 10.99 17.24
C SER A 181 -4.72 9.65 17.35
N LEU A 182 -3.95 9.41 18.42
CA LEU A 182 -3.29 8.13 18.64
C LEU A 182 -4.30 6.97 18.67
N ARG A 183 -5.41 7.15 19.39
CA ARG A 183 -6.48 6.15 19.44
C ARG A 183 -7.01 5.82 18.04
N ARG A 184 -7.31 6.83 17.23
CA ARG A 184 -7.88 6.63 15.88
C ARG A 184 -6.88 6.03 14.89
N LEU A 185 -5.62 6.46 14.94
CA LEU A 185 -4.56 5.83 14.15
C LEU A 185 -4.37 4.36 14.55
N ARG A 186 -4.41 4.03 15.85
CA ARG A 186 -4.38 2.64 16.31
C ARG A 186 -5.60 1.84 15.85
N GLU A 187 -6.80 2.42 15.88
CA GLU A 187 -8.01 1.77 15.40
C GLU A 187 -7.93 1.46 13.89
N LEU A 188 -7.46 2.43 13.08
CA LEU A 188 -7.32 2.30 11.61
C LEU A 188 -6.18 1.38 11.17
N TYR A 189 -5.05 1.40 11.89
CA TYR A 189 -3.79 0.82 11.41
C TYR A 189 -3.21 -0.23 12.34
N GLY A 190 -3.69 -0.36 13.58
CA GLY A 190 -3.13 -1.28 14.56
C GLY A 190 -1.85 -0.78 15.24
N LEU A 191 -0.94 -0.17 14.48
CA LEU A 191 0.33 0.40 14.98
C LEU A 191 1.15 -0.61 15.80
N SER A 192 1.18 -1.87 15.40
CA SER A 192 1.95 -2.92 16.06
C SER A 192 2.56 -3.88 15.05
N PRO A 193 3.88 -4.16 15.09
CA PRO A 193 4.54 -5.12 14.21
C PRO A 193 4.08 -6.57 14.44
N SER A 194 3.42 -6.84 15.58
CA SER A 194 2.79 -8.14 15.83
C SER A 194 1.54 -8.41 14.99
N LEU A 195 0.99 -7.37 14.33
CA LEU A 195 -0.18 -7.51 13.48
C LEU A 195 0.25 -7.63 12.01
N PRO A 196 0.06 -8.79 11.37
CA PRO A 196 0.42 -9.03 9.97
C PRO A 196 -0.04 -7.93 9.00
N VAL A 197 -1.30 -7.49 9.15
CA VAL A 197 -1.89 -6.41 8.35
C VAL A 197 -1.03 -5.12 8.44
N PHE A 198 -0.69 -4.69 9.65
CA PHE A 198 0.12 -3.48 9.83
C PHE A 198 1.57 -3.67 9.40
N ARG A 199 2.15 -4.83 9.71
CA ARG A 199 3.55 -5.10 9.40
C ARG A 199 3.79 -5.12 7.88
N ALA A 200 2.92 -5.78 7.12
CA ALA A 200 2.98 -5.77 5.65
C ALA A 200 2.84 -4.34 5.09
N LEU A 201 1.89 -3.54 5.59
CA LEU A 201 1.79 -2.12 5.26
C LEU A 201 3.14 -1.40 5.50
N ARG A 202 3.72 -1.58 6.69
CA ARG A 202 4.90 -0.83 7.12
C ARG A 202 6.15 -1.19 6.31
N LEU A 203 6.27 -2.44 5.85
CA LEU A 203 7.35 -2.89 4.97
C LEU A 203 7.26 -2.28 3.56
N LEU A 204 6.04 -2.05 3.06
CA LEU A 204 5.80 -1.45 1.74
C LEU A 204 5.79 0.09 1.74
N TRP A 205 5.60 0.71 2.92
CA TRP A 205 5.29 2.14 3.04
C TRP A 205 6.35 3.09 2.45
N ASP A 206 7.62 2.76 2.64
CA ASP A 206 8.74 3.64 2.30
C ASP A 206 9.27 3.40 0.87
N SER A 207 8.81 2.36 0.17
CA SER A 207 9.32 2.07 -1.19
C SER A 207 8.79 3.04 -2.25
N ASN A 208 7.57 3.54 -2.06
CA ASN A 208 6.89 4.39 -3.02
C ASN A 208 5.86 5.32 -2.36
N VAL A 209 6.16 6.61 -2.32
CA VAL A 209 5.29 7.64 -1.72
C VAL A 209 3.93 7.73 -2.44
N ASP A 210 3.89 7.46 -3.74
CA ASP A 210 2.66 7.49 -4.54
C ASP A 210 1.74 6.30 -4.24
N ALA A 211 2.28 5.20 -3.70
CA ALA A 211 1.50 4.03 -3.28
C ALA A 211 0.84 4.22 -1.90
N GLN A 212 1.40 5.09 -1.04
CA GLN A 212 0.95 5.30 0.33
C GLN A 212 -0.56 5.57 0.49
N PRO A 213 -1.23 6.35 -0.37
CA PRO A 213 -2.67 6.56 -0.23
C PRO A 213 -3.48 5.27 -0.38
N MET A 214 -3.14 4.41 -1.35
CA MET A 214 -3.80 3.12 -1.55
C MET A 214 -3.43 2.11 -0.45
N LEU A 215 -2.16 2.08 -0.04
CA LEU A 215 -1.70 1.26 1.09
C LEU A 215 -2.44 1.60 2.40
N ALA A 216 -2.54 2.89 2.73
CA ALA A 216 -3.28 3.38 3.88
C ALA A 216 -4.77 3.03 3.80
N PHE A 217 -5.36 3.14 2.61
CA PHE A 217 -6.76 2.81 2.37
C PHE A 217 -7.04 1.32 2.55
N LEU A 218 -6.23 0.44 1.97
CA LEU A 218 -6.35 -1.01 2.12
C LEU A 218 -6.23 -1.45 3.59
N CYS A 219 -5.27 -0.88 4.33
CA CYS A 219 -5.12 -1.18 5.75
C CYS A 219 -6.32 -0.70 6.58
N ALA A 220 -6.80 0.50 6.31
CA ALA A 220 -8.01 1.01 6.96
C ALA A 220 -9.23 0.16 6.63
N ALA A 221 -9.38 -0.27 5.36
CA ALA A 221 -10.46 -1.14 4.92
C ALA A 221 -10.38 -2.52 5.59
N ALA A 222 -9.19 -3.07 5.83
CA ALA A 222 -9.01 -4.31 6.59
C ALA A 222 -9.54 -4.21 8.03
N ARG A 223 -9.55 -3.01 8.62
CA ARG A 223 -9.87 -2.78 10.03
C ARG A 223 -11.21 -2.08 10.29
N ASP A 224 -11.80 -1.49 9.26
CA ASP A 224 -13.03 -0.71 9.38
C ASP A 224 -14.13 -1.20 8.43
N PRO A 225 -15.15 -1.94 8.93
CA PRO A 225 -16.24 -2.41 8.09
C PRO A 225 -17.09 -1.28 7.51
N LEU A 226 -17.11 -0.08 8.11
CA LEU A 226 -17.82 1.07 7.55
C LEU A 226 -17.18 1.53 6.23
N LEU A 227 -15.85 1.39 6.11
CA LEU A 227 -15.15 1.73 4.88
C LEU A 227 -15.39 0.66 3.81
N ARG A 228 -15.43 -0.62 4.20
CA ARG A 228 -15.77 -1.74 3.30
C ARG A 228 -17.20 -1.62 2.78
N ALA A 229 -18.13 -1.23 3.65
CA ALA A 229 -19.54 -1.07 3.29
C ALA A 229 -19.83 0.08 2.32
N ALA A 230 -18.83 0.90 2.02
CA ALA A 230 -18.91 1.94 1.00
C ALA A 230 -18.41 1.47 -0.38
N ALA A 231 -17.85 0.27 -0.49
CA ALA A 231 -17.24 -0.24 -1.72
C ALA A 231 -18.25 -0.38 -2.85
N SER A 232 -19.39 -1.01 -2.61
CA SER A 232 -20.45 -1.18 -3.62
C SER A 232 -20.89 0.16 -4.19
N ALA A 233 -21.13 1.16 -3.33
CA ALA A 233 -21.51 2.51 -3.74
C ALA A 233 -20.48 3.19 -4.66
N VAL A 234 -19.18 2.97 -4.44
CA VAL A 234 -18.12 3.62 -5.21
C VAL A 234 -17.76 2.83 -6.46
N LEU A 235 -17.52 1.53 -6.32
CA LEU A 235 -17.00 0.68 -7.40
C LEU A 235 -18.06 0.37 -8.46
N GLU A 236 -19.33 0.24 -8.08
CA GLU A 236 -20.43 0.03 -9.04
C GLU A 236 -20.86 1.33 -9.75
N THR A 237 -20.46 2.50 -9.24
CA THR A 237 -20.71 3.76 -9.94
C THR A 237 -19.78 3.87 -11.16
N PRO A 238 -20.31 4.14 -12.37
CA PRO A 238 -19.48 4.32 -13.55
C PRO A 238 -18.43 5.44 -13.40
N VAL A 239 -17.26 5.23 -14.00
CA VAL A 239 -16.21 6.25 -14.06
C VAL A 239 -16.73 7.50 -14.77
N GLY A 240 -16.50 8.68 -14.19
CA GLY A 240 -17.02 9.96 -14.68
C GLY A 240 -18.34 10.39 -14.03
N GLU A 241 -19.02 9.51 -13.28
CA GLU A 241 -20.28 9.84 -12.63
C GLU A 241 -20.13 10.37 -11.19
N LEU A 242 -21.21 10.96 -10.68
CA LEU A 242 -21.26 11.55 -9.36
C LEU A 242 -21.48 10.47 -8.28
N VAL A 243 -20.55 10.38 -7.33
CA VAL A 243 -20.74 9.61 -6.10
C VAL A 243 -21.11 10.56 -4.98
N THR A 244 -22.34 10.48 -4.49
CA THR A 244 -22.78 11.32 -3.37
C THR A 244 -22.53 10.62 -2.03
N TRP A 245 -22.32 11.40 -0.96
CA TRP A 245 -22.23 10.81 0.37
C TRP A 245 -23.57 10.16 0.80
N GLN A 246 -24.69 10.63 0.26
CA GLN A 246 -26.01 10.04 0.42
C GLN A 246 -26.08 8.64 -0.21
N LEU A 247 -25.55 8.46 -1.43
CA LEU A 247 -25.46 7.15 -2.08
C LEU A 247 -24.63 6.18 -1.23
N ILE A 248 -23.47 6.62 -0.76
CA ILE A 248 -22.63 5.83 0.16
C ILE A 248 -23.43 5.48 1.42
N THR A 249 -24.11 6.45 2.02
CA THR A 249 -24.89 6.25 3.25
C THR A 249 -26.03 5.25 3.04
N GLU A 250 -26.77 5.39 1.94
CA GLU A 250 -27.88 4.51 1.58
C GLU A 250 -27.40 3.06 1.43
N ARG A 251 -26.34 2.84 0.64
CA ARG A 251 -25.77 1.50 0.43
C ARG A 251 -25.22 0.91 1.72
N SER A 252 -24.40 1.68 2.45
CA SER A 252 -23.84 1.22 3.74
C SER A 252 -24.92 0.97 4.80
N SER A 253 -26.07 1.66 4.75
CA SER A 253 -27.17 1.44 5.71
C SER A 253 -27.95 0.16 5.47
N ARG A 254 -28.06 -0.28 4.21
CA ARG A 254 -28.63 -1.60 3.87
C ARG A 254 -27.75 -2.72 4.39
N GLU A 255 -26.46 -2.49 4.27
CA GLU A 255 -25.38 -3.37 4.69
C GLU A 255 -25.23 -3.42 6.24
N LEU A 256 -25.59 -2.35 6.97
CA LEU A 256 -25.47 -2.25 8.44
C LEU A 256 -26.78 -1.75 9.10
N PRO A 257 -27.86 -2.56 9.09
CA PRO A 257 -29.19 -2.10 9.49
C PRO A 257 -29.29 -1.75 10.99
N GLY A 258 -29.98 -0.65 11.29
CA GLY A 258 -30.45 -0.32 12.65
C GLY A 258 -29.40 0.13 13.66
N ARG A 259 -28.15 0.38 13.24
CA ARG A 259 -27.03 0.66 14.18
C ARG A 259 -26.77 2.13 14.49
N PHE A 260 -27.17 3.03 13.60
CA PHE A 260 -26.76 4.43 13.65
C PHE A 260 -27.95 5.37 13.45
N SER A 261 -27.92 6.51 14.14
CA SER A 261 -28.87 7.60 13.89
C SER A 261 -28.65 8.20 12.50
N ALA A 262 -29.67 8.83 11.92
CA ALA A 262 -29.57 9.48 10.61
C ALA A 262 -28.41 10.51 10.54
N GLY A 263 -28.19 11.28 11.61
CA GLY A 263 -27.08 12.23 11.70
C GLY A 263 -25.70 11.56 11.68
N MET A 264 -25.58 10.40 12.35
CA MET A 264 -24.34 9.63 12.38
C MET A 264 -24.07 8.96 11.04
N LEU A 265 -25.08 8.39 10.40
CA LEU A 265 -25.01 7.82 9.05
C LEU A 265 -24.51 8.86 8.03
N ALA A 266 -25.05 10.07 8.06
CA ALA A 266 -24.60 11.16 7.19
C ALA A 266 -23.13 11.53 7.41
N LYS A 267 -22.65 11.46 8.65
CA LYS A 267 -21.25 11.70 8.99
C LYS A 267 -20.36 10.56 8.49
N ILE A 268 -20.76 9.30 8.68
CA ILE A 268 -20.08 8.12 8.17
C ILE A 268 -19.93 8.22 6.65
N GLY A 269 -21.01 8.49 5.93
CA GLY A 269 -20.98 8.63 4.47
C GLY A 269 -20.03 9.73 3.97
N ARG A 270 -19.99 10.88 4.66
CA ARG A 270 -19.04 11.96 4.31
C ARG A 270 -17.59 11.60 4.59
N ASN A 271 -17.32 10.96 5.72
CA ASN A 271 -15.98 10.51 6.08
C ASN A 271 -15.48 9.43 5.11
N ALA A 272 -16.33 8.44 4.81
CA ALA A 272 -16.07 7.41 3.82
C ALA A 272 -15.80 8.04 2.44
N ALA A 273 -16.66 8.94 1.95
CA ALA A 273 -16.43 9.65 0.69
C ALA A 273 -15.05 10.35 0.65
N SER A 274 -14.64 10.99 1.76
CA SER A 274 -13.32 11.64 1.83
C SER A 274 -12.17 10.64 1.90
N SER A 275 -12.36 9.45 2.47
CA SER A 275 -11.37 8.37 2.49
C SER A 275 -11.19 7.73 1.11
N TRP A 276 -12.30 7.47 0.40
CA TRP A 276 -12.29 7.00 -0.99
C TRP A 276 -11.70 8.04 -1.96
N GLN A 277 -11.86 9.33 -1.66
CA GLN A 277 -11.14 10.37 -2.39
C GLN A 277 -9.62 10.32 -2.12
N GLN A 278 -9.21 10.11 -0.86
CA GLN A 278 -7.79 10.04 -0.52
C GLN A 278 -7.10 8.84 -1.17
N SER A 279 -7.80 7.73 -1.41
CA SER A 279 -7.26 6.59 -2.15
C SER A 279 -7.23 6.78 -3.67
N GLY A 280 -7.76 7.90 -4.18
CA GLY A 280 -7.77 8.22 -5.61
C GLY A 280 -8.97 7.70 -6.38
N HIS A 281 -9.97 7.09 -5.74
CA HIS A 281 -11.18 6.62 -6.42
C HIS A 281 -12.18 7.74 -6.73
N LEU A 282 -12.08 8.84 -6.00
CA LEU A 282 -12.95 10.00 -6.16
C LEU A 282 -12.09 11.26 -6.33
N GLN A 283 -12.59 12.21 -7.11
CA GLN A 283 -11.98 13.53 -7.25
C GLN A 283 -13.01 14.66 -7.12
N GLY A 284 -12.53 15.87 -6.85
CA GLY A 284 -13.36 17.06 -6.69
C GLY A 284 -13.69 17.42 -5.24
N LYS A 285 -14.03 18.68 -5.00
CA LYS A 285 -14.23 19.23 -3.65
C LYS A 285 -15.67 19.05 -3.15
N LEU A 286 -16.63 19.67 -3.85
CA LEU A 286 -18.06 19.65 -3.50
C LEU A 286 -18.78 18.46 -4.14
N LYS A 287 -18.53 18.23 -5.43
CA LYS A 287 -19.02 17.08 -6.19
C LYS A 287 -17.89 16.07 -6.27
N LYS A 288 -18.13 14.85 -5.80
CA LYS A 288 -17.17 13.75 -5.89
C LYS A 288 -17.46 12.97 -7.17
N ILE A 289 -16.52 13.01 -8.10
CA ILE A 289 -16.63 12.31 -9.38
C ILE A 289 -15.80 11.04 -9.30
N ARG A 290 -16.36 9.94 -9.76
CA ARG A 290 -15.69 8.65 -9.84
C ARG A 290 -14.54 8.69 -10.84
N VAL A 291 -13.36 8.26 -10.40
CA VAL A 291 -12.13 8.12 -11.20
C VAL A 291 -11.40 6.86 -10.80
N ARG A 292 -10.65 6.25 -11.74
CA ARG A 292 -9.81 5.10 -11.38
C ARG A 292 -8.59 5.58 -10.59
N PRO A 293 -8.28 4.96 -9.43
CA PRO A 293 -7.07 5.27 -8.70
C PRO A 293 -5.83 4.80 -9.48
N ALA A 294 -4.67 5.32 -9.11
CA ALA A 294 -3.41 4.75 -9.58
C ALA A 294 -3.16 3.40 -8.86
N SER A 295 -3.00 2.32 -9.62
CA SER A 295 -2.53 1.04 -9.08
C SER A 295 -1.01 0.95 -9.20
N SER A 296 -0.37 0.58 -8.10
CA SER A 296 1.09 0.42 -7.98
C SER A 296 1.47 -1.04 -7.73
N LEU A 297 2.77 -1.34 -7.84
CA LEU A 297 3.32 -2.63 -7.44
C LEU A 297 3.04 -2.90 -5.97
N GLU A 298 3.31 -1.91 -5.10
CA GLU A 298 3.15 -2.02 -3.67
C GLU A 298 1.71 -2.28 -3.25
N SER A 299 0.76 -1.53 -3.82
CA SER A 299 -0.66 -1.72 -3.54
C SER A 299 -1.16 -3.08 -4.01
N THR A 300 -0.64 -3.58 -5.13
CA THR A 300 -0.96 -4.92 -5.64
C THR A 300 -0.44 -6.01 -4.71
N VAL A 301 0.83 -5.94 -4.31
CA VAL A 301 1.42 -6.87 -3.33
C VAL A 301 0.60 -6.86 -2.05
N TYR A 302 0.25 -5.68 -1.55
CA TYR A 302 -0.50 -5.56 -0.31
C TYR A 302 -1.91 -6.14 -0.42
N ALA A 303 -2.64 -5.84 -1.50
CA ALA A 303 -3.96 -6.40 -1.73
C ALA A 303 -3.94 -7.93 -1.84
N LEU A 304 -2.97 -8.50 -2.55
CA LEU A 304 -2.80 -9.95 -2.62
C LEU A 304 -2.47 -10.54 -1.24
N ALA A 305 -1.59 -9.89 -0.46
CA ALA A 305 -1.25 -10.33 0.89
C ALA A 305 -2.47 -10.29 1.83
N LEU A 306 -3.33 -9.26 1.74
CA LEU A 306 -4.60 -9.22 2.49
C LEU A 306 -5.53 -10.37 2.06
N GLY A 307 -5.63 -10.65 0.76
CA GLY A 307 -6.36 -11.83 0.25
C GLY A 307 -5.84 -13.13 0.83
N TYR A 308 -4.52 -13.28 0.88
CA TYR A 308 -3.85 -14.43 1.47
C TYR A 308 -4.15 -14.58 2.96
N LEU A 309 -4.06 -13.49 3.74
CA LEU A 309 -4.40 -13.50 5.16
C LEU A 309 -5.89 -13.79 5.43
N THR A 310 -6.77 -13.54 4.45
CA THR A 310 -8.18 -13.95 4.49
C THR A 310 -8.44 -15.35 3.94
N GLY A 311 -7.40 -16.15 3.70
CA GLY A 311 -7.51 -17.57 3.34
C GLY A 311 -7.55 -17.88 1.84
N ALA A 312 -7.55 -16.88 0.96
CA ALA A 312 -7.44 -17.13 -0.48
C ALA A 312 -6.02 -17.60 -0.84
N ARG A 313 -5.90 -18.43 -1.88
CA ARG A 313 -4.62 -19.00 -2.35
C ARG A 313 -4.58 -19.04 -3.87
N GLY A 314 -3.37 -18.98 -4.42
CA GLY A 314 -3.13 -19.12 -5.86
C GLY A 314 -3.96 -18.17 -6.71
N GLU A 315 -4.56 -18.68 -7.79
CA GLU A 315 -5.38 -17.89 -8.72
C GLU A 315 -6.58 -17.19 -8.05
N ALA A 316 -7.12 -17.75 -6.96
CA ALA A 316 -8.25 -17.13 -6.26
C ALA A 316 -7.91 -15.77 -5.65
N LEU A 317 -6.62 -15.46 -5.44
CA LEU A 317 -6.18 -14.17 -4.90
C LEU A 317 -6.60 -12.99 -5.78
N PHE A 318 -6.53 -13.14 -7.11
CA PHE A 318 -6.89 -12.09 -8.07
C PHE A 318 -8.39 -11.77 -8.09
N GLY A 319 -9.23 -12.66 -7.56
CA GLY A 319 -10.69 -12.46 -7.43
C GLY A 319 -11.13 -11.97 -6.05
N THR A 320 -10.20 -11.65 -5.14
CA THR A 320 -10.56 -11.23 -3.78
C THR A 320 -11.11 -9.80 -3.74
N PHE A 321 -11.91 -9.51 -2.70
CA PHE A 321 -12.39 -8.15 -2.40
C PHE A 321 -11.25 -7.14 -2.33
N TRP A 322 -10.08 -7.53 -1.83
CA TRP A 322 -8.92 -6.63 -1.70
C TRP A 322 -8.34 -6.22 -3.05
N ILE A 323 -8.37 -7.11 -4.04
CA ILE A 323 -7.96 -6.78 -5.42
C ILE A 323 -8.99 -5.91 -6.10
N GLU A 324 -10.28 -6.14 -5.84
CA GLU A 324 -11.37 -5.29 -6.32
C GLU A 324 -11.21 -3.83 -5.87
N LEU A 325 -10.73 -3.61 -4.64
CA LEU A 325 -10.43 -2.27 -4.10
C LEU A 325 -9.29 -1.53 -4.83
N LEU A 326 -8.51 -2.19 -5.68
CA LEU A 326 -7.52 -1.51 -6.52
C LEU A 326 -8.18 -0.84 -7.74
N ASP A 327 -9.38 -1.28 -8.13
CA ASP A 327 -10.12 -0.76 -9.28
C ASP A 327 -9.28 -0.72 -10.57
N ALA A 328 -8.42 -1.74 -10.72
CA ALA A 328 -7.48 -1.88 -11.81
C ALA A 328 -7.89 -3.04 -12.74
N PRO A 329 -7.59 -2.96 -14.04
CA PRO A 329 -7.79 -4.09 -14.94
C PRO A 329 -7.00 -5.32 -14.50
N ASP A 330 -7.59 -6.51 -14.60
CA ASP A 330 -6.97 -7.79 -14.18
C ASP A 330 -5.58 -8.02 -14.81
N HIS A 331 -5.41 -7.68 -16.10
CA HIS A 331 -4.12 -7.82 -16.77
C HIS A 331 -3.02 -6.97 -16.12
N LEU A 332 -3.35 -5.75 -15.66
CA LEU A 332 -2.42 -4.85 -15.00
C LEU A 332 -2.03 -5.40 -13.62
N VAL A 333 -3.01 -5.87 -12.84
CA VAL A 333 -2.76 -6.48 -11.52
C VAL A 333 -1.85 -7.71 -11.66
N ARG A 334 -2.08 -8.55 -12.67
CA ARG A 334 -1.25 -9.74 -12.93
C ARG A 334 0.15 -9.39 -13.42
N GLU A 335 0.29 -8.36 -14.25
CA GLU A 335 1.60 -7.83 -14.64
C GLU A 335 2.36 -7.29 -13.43
N GLN A 336 1.69 -6.50 -12.59
CA GLN A 336 2.25 -5.96 -11.35
C GLN A 336 2.67 -7.07 -10.37
N ALA A 337 1.89 -8.14 -10.25
CA ALA A 337 2.26 -9.29 -9.42
C ALA A 337 3.52 -10.01 -9.94
N ARG A 338 3.66 -10.17 -11.26
CA ARG A 338 4.88 -10.78 -11.86
C ARG A 338 6.10 -9.88 -11.67
N GLU A 339 5.93 -8.58 -11.79
CA GLU A 339 7.03 -7.63 -11.58
C GLU A 339 7.42 -7.57 -10.10
N ALA A 340 6.45 -7.59 -9.18
CA ALA A 340 6.70 -7.72 -7.75
C ALA A 340 7.50 -8.99 -7.42
N ALA A 341 7.22 -10.11 -8.11
CA ALA A 341 8.00 -11.33 -7.97
C ALA A 341 9.46 -11.17 -8.41
N ARG A 342 9.72 -10.47 -9.52
CA ARG A 342 11.08 -10.17 -9.98
C ARG A 342 11.85 -9.29 -9.00
N CYS A 343 11.13 -8.40 -8.32
CA CYS A 343 11.67 -7.53 -7.27
C CYS A 343 11.79 -8.23 -5.90
N GLY A 344 11.35 -9.48 -5.77
CA GLY A 344 11.44 -10.27 -4.53
C GLY A 344 10.41 -9.88 -3.46
N TRP A 345 9.31 -9.22 -3.81
CA TRP A 345 8.24 -8.89 -2.85
C TRP A 345 7.29 -10.05 -2.56
N LEU A 346 7.18 -10.99 -3.50
CA LEU A 346 6.38 -12.21 -3.39
C LEU A 346 7.03 -13.30 -4.25
N ASP A 347 6.70 -14.55 -3.98
CA ASP A 347 7.00 -15.64 -4.89
C ASP A 347 5.80 -15.87 -5.79
N TYR A 348 6.03 -16.04 -7.09
CA TYR A 348 4.97 -16.34 -8.07
C TYR A 348 5.45 -17.40 -9.05
N LYS A 349 4.85 -18.59 -8.96
CA LYS A 349 4.98 -19.66 -9.95
C LYS A 349 3.65 -19.87 -10.65
N SER A 350 3.66 -19.99 -11.98
CA SER A 350 2.46 -20.28 -12.78
C SER A 350 2.78 -21.33 -13.84
N LEU A 351 2.12 -22.48 -13.77
CA LEU A 351 2.29 -23.61 -14.69
C LEU A 351 0.93 -24.29 -14.91
N GLY A 352 0.56 -24.49 -16.17
CA GLY A 352 -0.65 -25.27 -16.52
C GLY A 352 -1.98 -24.74 -15.96
N GLY A 353 -2.08 -23.43 -15.72
CA GLY A 353 -3.29 -22.80 -15.15
C GLY A 353 -3.37 -22.85 -13.62
N VAL A 354 -2.36 -23.42 -12.96
CA VAL A 354 -2.21 -23.36 -11.51
C VAL A 354 -1.16 -22.30 -11.17
N SER A 355 -1.52 -21.40 -10.25
CA SER A 355 -0.60 -20.40 -9.72
C SER A 355 -0.38 -20.61 -8.24
N GLU A 356 0.87 -20.53 -7.81
CA GLU A 356 1.31 -20.50 -6.42
C GLU A 356 1.85 -19.10 -6.14
N ILE A 357 1.34 -18.46 -5.09
CA ILE A 357 1.72 -17.11 -4.69
C ILE A 357 1.96 -17.10 -3.19
N GLU A 358 3.16 -16.72 -2.78
CA GLU A 358 3.60 -16.69 -1.38
C GLU A 358 4.29 -15.37 -1.04
N PHE A 359 4.39 -15.05 0.26
CA PHE A 359 4.86 -13.75 0.75
C PHE A 359 5.96 -13.91 1.80
N PRO A 360 7.07 -14.61 1.52
CA PRO A 360 8.06 -15.01 2.54
C PRO A 360 8.65 -13.84 3.33
N HIS A 361 8.75 -12.66 2.72
CA HIS A 361 9.30 -11.46 3.35
C HIS A 361 8.27 -10.59 4.08
N LEU A 362 6.97 -10.72 3.75
CA LEU A 362 5.90 -9.93 4.38
C LEU A 362 5.19 -10.72 5.48
N LEU A 363 4.97 -12.01 5.23
CA LEU A 363 4.16 -12.94 6.04
C LEU A 363 5.01 -14.19 6.35
N PRO A 364 5.74 -14.22 7.48
CA PRO A 364 6.52 -15.39 7.86
C PRO A 364 5.61 -16.60 8.19
N ASP A 365 6.16 -17.80 8.06
CA ASP A 365 5.44 -19.10 8.07
C ASP A 365 4.43 -19.29 9.21
N SER A 366 4.66 -18.69 10.37
CA SER A 366 3.74 -18.72 11.52
C SER A 366 2.34 -18.17 11.24
N GLU A 367 2.17 -17.44 10.14
CA GLU A 367 0.91 -16.80 9.73
C GLU A 367 0.26 -17.49 8.52
N THR A 368 0.92 -18.52 7.98
CA THR A 368 0.51 -19.23 6.76
C THR A 368 -0.24 -20.54 7.03
N GLN A 369 -0.14 -21.06 8.26
CA GLN A 369 -0.81 -22.28 8.69
C GLN A 369 -2.21 -21.95 9.21
N THR A 370 -3.20 -22.08 8.33
CA THR A 370 -4.58 -22.26 8.75
C THR A 370 -4.79 -23.77 8.92
N GLU A 371 -4.97 -24.25 10.16
CA GLU A 371 -5.38 -25.63 10.45
C GLU A 371 -6.75 -25.97 9.82
#